data_AF-A0AAI8CGQ7-F1
#
_entry.id   AF-A0AAI8CGQ7-F1
#
_cell.length_a   1.000
_cell.length_b   1.000
_cell.length_c   1.000
_cell.angle_alpha   90.00
_cell.angle_beta   90.00
_cell.angle_gamma   90.00
#
_symmetry.space_group_name_H-M   'P 1'
#
loop_
_entity.id
_entity.type
_entity.pdbx_description
1 polymer ?
#
loop_
_entity_poly.entity_id
_entity_poly.type
_entity_poly.pdbx_seq_one_letter_code
_entity_poly.pdbx_strand_id
1 'polypeptide(L)'
;MNCSYHPIAEKEINEWYCDLKFQSILDHVYYEIVKNGRRFNLGEESLKSYVEIMKMAAKNAQSKNNFDEAHAYNIALVQGLFRKYFYLKDFSFSKLIDKKSYFERYTKKWQEIVKKEKEILLNFNNKISGEKSGGIYIPSNKVVELLQDYSKKGSVQDDLNSFFGEHITIFLDSLEYARHNNLGLLEAAGIINKDFLLSSSDVSDIIIENCDTQSLQFGSQTNLSRQEKVREIMLDIPIAKIPETESKVKKKSLWKKIFG
;
A
#
# COMPACT_ATOMS: atom_id res chain seq x y z
N MET A 1 -1.10 -8.46 12.65
CA MET A 1 -1.67 -7.58 11.60
C MET A 1 -0.51 -6.80 11.02
N ASN A 2 -0.30 -6.97 9.74
CA ASN A 2 0.84 -6.40 9.04
C ASN A 2 0.55 -4.94 8.68
N CYS A 3 1.56 -4.11 8.81
CA CYS A 3 1.42 -2.68 8.65
C CYS A 3 2.52 -2.14 7.74
N SER A 4 2.20 -1.08 7.02
CA SER A 4 3.14 -0.30 6.25
C SER A 4 3.11 1.16 6.68
N TYR A 5 4.25 1.83 6.50
CA TYR A 5 4.48 3.22 6.84
C TYR A 5 4.88 3.97 5.57
N HIS A 6 4.07 4.96 5.22
CA HIS A 6 4.05 5.65 3.95
C HIS A 6 4.44 7.13 4.15
N PRO A 7 5.68 7.52 3.83
CA PRO A 7 6.11 8.91 3.93
C PRO A 7 5.31 9.81 2.97
N ILE A 8 4.53 10.75 3.51
CA ILE A 8 3.67 11.65 2.72
C ILE A 8 3.40 12.95 3.49
N ALA A 9 3.37 14.08 2.79
CA ALA A 9 2.98 15.36 3.37
C ALA A 9 1.46 15.58 3.32
N GLU A 10 0.91 16.39 4.23
CA GLU A 10 -0.51 16.75 4.23
C GLU A 10 -0.94 17.39 2.90
N LYS A 11 -0.06 18.20 2.31
CA LYS A 11 -0.30 18.79 0.98
C LYS A 11 -0.44 17.72 -0.10
N GLU A 12 0.39 16.67 -0.04
CA GLU A 12 0.34 15.57 -1.01
C GLU A 12 -0.89 14.69 -0.78
N ILE A 13 -1.28 14.42 0.47
CA ILE A 13 -2.57 13.76 0.79
C ILE A 13 -3.72 14.48 0.09
N ASN A 14 -3.75 15.81 0.18
CA ASN A 14 -4.79 16.62 -0.42
C ASN A 14 -4.68 16.66 -1.95
N GLU A 15 -3.54 17.06 -2.50
CA GLU A 15 -3.37 17.20 -3.96
C GLU A 15 -3.49 15.87 -4.70
N TRP A 16 -2.96 14.79 -4.15
CA TRP A 16 -2.95 13.48 -4.81
C TRP A 16 -4.23 12.67 -4.58
N TYR A 17 -5.09 13.06 -3.63
CA TYR A 17 -6.28 12.27 -3.34
C TYR A 17 -7.49 13.10 -2.93
N CYS A 18 -7.41 13.88 -1.84
CA CYS A 18 -8.62 14.52 -1.29
C CYS A 18 -9.23 15.58 -2.21
N ASP A 19 -8.42 16.33 -2.95
CA ASP A 19 -8.88 17.39 -3.86
C ASP A 19 -9.37 16.86 -5.22
N LEU A 20 -9.14 15.57 -5.50
CA LEU A 20 -9.62 14.93 -6.71
C LEU A 20 -11.12 14.63 -6.61
N LYS A 21 -11.86 15.08 -7.64
CA LYS A 21 -13.30 14.90 -7.76
C LYS A 21 -13.64 13.49 -8.24
N PHE A 22 -14.25 12.70 -7.35
CA PHE A 22 -14.64 11.32 -7.67
C PHE A 22 -15.65 11.24 -8.82
N GLN A 23 -16.57 12.19 -8.93
CA GLN A 23 -17.50 12.24 -10.06
C GLN A 23 -16.77 12.33 -11.40
N SER A 24 -15.76 13.19 -11.52
CA SER A 24 -14.94 13.30 -12.73
C SER A 24 -14.24 11.98 -13.08
N ILE A 25 -13.77 11.24 -12.07
CA ILE A 25 -13.12 9.94 -12.26
C ILE A 25 -14.12 8.89 -12.77
N LEU A 26 -15.36 8.90 -12.24
CA LEU A 26 -16.44 8.03 -12.70
C LEU A 26 -16.87 8.36 -14.14
N ASP A 27 -16.82 9.64 -14.52
CA ASP A 27 -17.10 10.13 -15.88
C ASP A 27 -15.89 9.96 -16.82
N HIS A 28 -14.88 9.19 -16.41
CA HIS A 28 -13.65 8.92 -17.16
C HIS A 28 -12.78 10.15 -17.48
N VAL A 29 -12.88 11.21 -16.68
CA VAL A 29 -12.07 12.42 -16.78
C VAL A 29 -10.90 12.38 -15.79
N TYR A 30 -9.71 12.04 -16.29
CA TYR A 30 -8.50 11.81 -15.46
C TYR A 30 -7.47 12.95 -15.50
N TYR A 31 -7.83 14.11 -16.04
CA TYR A 31 -6.88 15.21 -16.29
C TYR A 31 -6.05 15.59 -15.04
N GLU A 32 -6.68 15.80 -13.88
CA GLU A 32 -5.95 16.18 -12.67
C GLU A 32 -5.05 15.04 -12.13
N ILE A 33 -5.45 13.77 -12.29
CA ILE A 33 -4.60 12.62 -11.95
C ILE A 33 -3.36 12.60 -12.83
N VAL A 34 -3.54 12.74 -14.16
CA VAL A 34 -2.44 12.75 -15.14
C VAL A 34 -1.51 13.94 -14.93
N LYS A 35 -2.08 15.12 -14.69
CA LYS A 35 -1.33 16.34 -14.39
C LYS A 35 -0.50 16.18 -13.12
N ASN A 36 -1.09 15.66 -12.05
CA ASN A 36 -0.36 15.39 -10.80
C ASN A 36 0.73 14.34 -11.00
N GLY A 37 0.41 13.19 -11.59
CA GLY A 37 1.38 12.13 -11.83
C GLY A 37 2.59 12.63 -12.63
N ARG A 38 2.36 13.40 -13.70
CA ARG A 38 3.44 14.02 -14.49
C ARG A 38 4.24 15.06 -13.70
N ARG A 39 3.59 15.88 -12.87
CA ARG A 39 4.28 16.89 -12.04
C ARG A 39 5.28 16.25 -11.07
N PHE A 40 5.04 15.00 -10.68
CA PHE A 40 5.91 14.22 -9.79
C PHE A 40 6.65 13.10 -10.51
N ASN A 41 6.76 13.16 -11.84
CA ASN A 41 7.52 12.22 -12.68
C ASN A 41 7.12 10.75 -12.53
N LEU A 42 5.82 10.45 -12.34
CA LEU A 42 5.35 9.06 -12.40
C LEU A 42 5.58 8.49 -13.79
N GLY A 43 6.12 7.27 -13.84
CA GLY A 43 6.17 6.47 -15.05
C GLY A 43 4.77 6.13 -15.57
N GLU A 44 4.67 5.72 -16.83
CA GLU A 44 3.37 5.44 -17.46
C GLU A 44 2.59 4.34 -16.75
N GLU A 45 3.28 3.29 -16.29
CA GLU A 45 2.65 2.19 -15.56
C GLU A 45 2.13 2.66 -14.20
N SER A 46 2.93 3.40 -13.43
CA SER A 46 2.50 3.99 -12.14
C SER A 46 1.31 4.93 -12.33
N LEU A 47 1.28 5.69 -13.44
CA LEU A 47 0.16 6.57 -13.75
C LEU A 47 -1.13 5.79 -14.07
N LYS A 48 -1.03 4.66 -14.80
CA LYS A 48 -2.17 3.76 -15.01
C LYS A 48 -2.68 3.21 -13.69
N SER A 49 -1.79 2.71 -12.83
CA SER A 49 -2.14 2.21 -11.51
C SER A 49 -2.79 3.29 -10.63
N TYR A 50 -2.32 4.53 -10.73
CA TYR A 50 -2.91 5.67 -10.02
C TYR A 50 -4.37 5.90 -10.45
N VAL A 51 -4.65 5.88 -11.76
CA VAL A 51 -6.03 5.96 -12.27
C VAL A 51 -6.89 4.81 -11.75
N GLU A 52 -6.38 3.57 -11.74
CA GLU A 52 -7.15 2.40 -11.25
C GLU A 52 -7.46 2.48 -9.76
N ILE A 53 -6.49 2.87 -8.91
CA ILE A 53 -6.73 3.09 -7.48
C ILE A 53 -7.80 4.16 -7.28
N MET A 54 -7.75 5.26 -8.04
CA MET A 54 -8.73 6.33 -7.94
C MET A 54 -10.12 5.92 -8.41
N LYS A 55 -10.25 5.07 -9.43
CA LYS A 55 -11.52 4.46 -9.84
C LYS A 55 -12.09 3.57 -8.73
N MET A 56 -11.27 2.73 -8.12
CA MET A 56 -11.68 1.87 -7.01
C MET A 56 -12.15 2.70 -5.82
N ALA A 57 -11.40 3.74 -5.46
CA ALA A 57 -11.76 4.68 -4.42
C ALA A 57 -13.11 5.37 -4.70
N ALA A 58 -13.31 5.89 -5.92
CA ALA A 58 -14.54 6.56 -6.30
C ALA A 58 -15.76 5.63 -6.24
N LYS A 59 -15.63 4.38 -6.73
CA LYS A 59 -16.70 3.38 -6.68
C LYS A 59 -17.07 2.96 -5.25
N ASN A 60 -16.08 2.88 -4.36
CA ASN A 60 -16.27 2.39 -3.00
C ASN A 60 -16.51 3.49 -1.96
N ALA A 61 -16.47 4.76 -2.36
CA ALA A 61 -16.60 5.90 -1.46
C ALA A 61 -17.90 5.89 -0.65
N GLN A 62 -18.98 5.33 -1.20
CA GLN A 62 -20.30 5.28 -0.58
C GLN A 62 -20.63 3.93 0.09
N SER A 63 -19.79 2.91 -0.09
CA SER A 63 -20.07 1.55 0.42
C SER A 63 -19.50 1.28 1.82
N LYS A 64 -18.71 2.22 2.36
CA LYS A 64 -18.07 2.11 3.67
C LYS A 64 -18.53 3.22 4.60
N ASN A 65 -18.62 2.89 5.90
CA ASN A 65 -19.06 3.82 6.94
C ASN A 65 -17.91 4.52 7.67
N ASN A 66 -16.64 4.19 7.35
CA ASN A 66 -15.48 4.80 7.98
C ASN A 66 -14.45 5.29 6.96
N PHE A 67 -13.83 6.42 7.29
CA PHE A 67 -12.83 7.08 6.46
C PHE A 67 -11.55 6.25 6.33
N ASP A 68 -11.15 5.57 7.40
CA ASP A 68 -9.89 4.83 7.48
C ASP A 68 -9.81 3.75 6.40
N GLU A 69 -10.90 3.01 6.17
CA GLU A 69 -11.00 1.97 5.16
C GLU A 69 -11.48 2.48 3.79
N ALA A 70 -12.25 3.58 3.74
CA ALA A 70 -12.75 4.15 2.49
C ALA A 70 -11.70 4.97 1.75
N HIS A 71 -10.88 5.71 2.50
CA HIS A 71 -10.03 6.76 1.95
C HIS A 71 -8.58 6.63 2.42
N ALA A 72 -8.31 6.52 3.72
CA ALA A 72 -6.94 6.50 4.22
C ALA A 72 -6.12 5.33 3.65
N TYR A 73 -6.73 4.14 3.50
CA TYR A 73 -6.12 3.01 2.81
C TYR A 73 -5.74 3.32 1.35
N ASN A 74 -6.64 3.98 0.60
CA ASN A 74 -6.38 4.33 -0.80
C ASN A 74 -5.32 5.43 -0.91
N ILE A 75 -5.24 6.36 0.06
CA ILE A 75 -4.17 7.36 0.15
C ILE A 75 -2.81 6.66 0.28
N ALA A 76 -2.70 5.63 1.12
CA ALA A 76 -1.48 4.84 1.26
C ALA A 76 -1.11 4.09 -0.05
N LEU A 77 -2.10 3.51 -0.76
CA LEU A 77 -1.86 2.91 -2.07
C LEU A 77 -1.34 3.92 -3.09
N VAL A 78 -1.95 5.11 -3.17
CA VAL A 78 -1.49 6.18 -4.06
C VAL A 78 -0.06 6.59 -3.68
N GLN A 79 0.22 6.81 -2.40
CA GLN A 79 1.57 7.14 -1.92
C GLN A 79 2.61 6.11 -2.38
N GLY A 80 2.27 4.82 -2.29
CA GLY A 80 3.16 3.72 -2.65
C GLY A 80 3.54 3.68 -4.14
N LEU A 81 2.86 4.43 -5.01
CA LEU A 81 3.26 4.60 -6.41
C LEU A 81 4.33 5.68 -6.61
N PHE A 82 4.38 6.68 -5.72
CA PHE A 82 5.21 7.88 -5.91
C PHE A 82 6.61 7.71 -5.32
N ARG A 83 6.75 6.88 -4.28
CA ARG A 83 8.02 6.74 -3.57
C ARG A 83 8.04 5.54 -2.65
N LYS A 84 9.24 5.30 -2.11
CA LYS A 84 9.52 4.29 -1.11
C LYS A 84 8.55 4.36 0.08
N TYR A 85 8.13 3.19 0.55
CA TYR A 85 7.45 3.00 1.83
C TYR A 85 8.03 1.79 2.56
N PHE A 86 7.68 1.63 3.84
CA PHE A 86 8.28 0.65 4.73
C PHE A 86 7.22 -0.32 5.22
N TYR A 87 7.59 -1.58 5.47
CA TYR A 87 6.68 -2.60 5.92
C TYR A 87 7.18 -3.28 7.19
N LEU A 88 6.28 -3.40 8.17
CA LEU A 88 6.51 -4.15 9.41
C LEU A 88 5.42 -5.19 9.59
N LYS A 89 5.86 -6.45 9.71
CA LYS A 89 4.97 -7.56 10.03
C LYS A 89 4.57 -7.46 11.51
N ASP A 90 3.28 -7.56 11.80
CA ASP A 90 2.69 -7.59 13.16
C ASP A 90 2.82 -6.35 14.06
N PHE A 91 3.67 -5.37 13.72
CA PHE A 91 3.81 -4.10 14.44
C PHE A 91 3.05 -2.97 13.79
N SER A 92 2.31 -2.20 14.60
CA SER A 92 1.62 -0.99 14.16
C SER A 92 1.68 0.05 15.28
N PHE A 93 1.89 1.31 14.92
CA PHE A 93 1.89 2.44 15.85
C PHE A 93 0.52 2.65 16.49
N SER A 94 -0.57 2.35 15.78
CA SER A 94 -1.92 2.27 16.37
C SER A 94 -1.96 1.34 17.59
N LYS A 95 -1.34 0.14 17.50
CA LYS A 95 -1.28 -0.81 18.63
C LYS A 95 -0.34 -0.36 19.74
N LEU A 96 0.71 0.39 19.41
CA LEU A 96 1.57 1.00 20.42
C LEU A 96 0.76 2.00 21.24
N ILE A 97 -0.03 2.86 20.58
CA ILE A 97 -0.93 3.80 21.23
C ILE A 97 -1.93 3.09 22.14
N ASP A 98 -2.56 2.00 21.68
CA ASP A 98 -3.49 1.22 22.52
C ASP A 98 -2.84 0.72 23.83
N LYS A 99 -1.52 0.45 23.83
CA LYS A 99 -0.76 0.05 25.02
C LYS A 99 -0.19 1.23 25.82
N LYS A 100 0.11 2.35 25.15
CA LYS A 100 0.86 3.50 25.64
C LYS A 100 0.28 4.77 25.03
N SER A 101 -0.87 5.20 25.53
CA SER A 101 -1.67 6.29 24.94
C SER A 101 -0.94 7.63 24.82
N TYR A 102 0.12 7.88 25.59
CA TYR A 102 0.90 9.12 25.46
C TYR A 102 1.57 9.29 24.08
N PHE A 103 1.73 8.22 23.29
CA PHE A 103 2.21 8.31 21.90
C PHE A 103 1.21 9.00 20.96
N GLU A 104 -0.07 9.16 21.34
CA GLU A 104 -1.03 9.96 20.58
C GLU A 104 -0.57 11.41 20.36
N ARG A 105 0.30 11.93 21.24
CA ARG A 105 0.85 13.30 21.10
C ARG A 105 1.64 13.52 19.80
N TYR A 106 2.07 12.45 19.15
CA TYR A 106 2.80 12.50 17.88
C TYR A 106 1.88 12.41 16.67
N THR A 107 0.58 12.16 16.84
CA THR A 107 -0.34 11.96 15.73
C THR A 107 -1.22 13.18 15.51
N LYS A 108 -1.80 13.25 14.31
CA LYS A 108 -2.81 14.25 13.93
C LYS A 108 -4.04 13.51 13.40
N LYS A 109 -5.24 13.96 13.74
CA LYS A 109 -6.47 13.29 13.31
C LYS A 109 -6.74 13.60 11.84
N TRP A 110 -7.35 12.65 11.14
CA TRP A 110 -7.75 12.78 9.74
C TRP A 110 -8.65 13.98 9.49
N GLN A 111 -9.59 14.26 10.41
CA GLN A 111 -10.49 15.42 10.32
C GLN A 111 -9.74 16.77 10.33
N GLU A 112 -8.48 16.81 10.73
CA GLU A 112 -7.65 18.00 10.73
C GLU A 112 -6.77 18.12 9.46
N ILE A 113 -6.77 17.08 8.61
CA ILE A 113 -5.94 16.96 7.40
C ILE A 113 -6.79 17.10 6.14
N VAL A 114 -7.96 16.46 6.12
CA VAL A 114 -8.84 16.39 4.94
C VAL A 114 -9.86 17.52 4.92
N LYS A 115 -10.42 17.79 3.73
CA LYS A 115 -11.46 18.79 3.54
C LYS A 115 -12.86 18.19 3.74
N LYS A 116 -13.77 19.04 4.23
CA LYS A 116 -15.18 18.75 4.55
C LYS A 116 -15.98 18.00 3.50
N GLU A 117 -15.70 18.16 2.20
CA GLU A 117 -16.48 17.49 1.15
C GLU A 117 -16.47 15.96 1.24
N LYS A 118 -15.38 15.37 1.75
CA LYS A 118 -15.26 13.92 1.98
C LYS A 118 -15.70 13.48 3.39
N GLU A 119 -16.07 14.42 4.25
CA GLU A 119 -16.37 14.19 5.67
C GLU A 119 -17.85 13.99 5.97
N ILE A 120 -18.77 14.46 5.10
CA ILE A 120 -20.17 14.72 5.48
C ILE A 120 -20.91 13.46 5.99
N LEU A 121 -20.43 12.24 5.72
CA LEU A 121 -21.11 10.98 6.08
C LEU A 121 -20.22 9.91 6.72
N LEU A 122 -18.94 10.17 7.01
CA LEU A 122 -18.00 9.12 7.45
C LEU A 122 -17.60 9.22 8.92
N ASN A 123 -17.52 8.08 9.58
CA ASN A 123 -16.87 7.95 10.89
C ASN A 123 -15.34 7.93 10.72
N PHE A 124 -14.62 8.37 11.75
CA PHE A 124 -13.16 8.39 11.75
C PHE A 124 -12.63 7.66 12.98
N ASN A 125 -11.97 6.52 12.77
CA ASN A 125 -11.33 5.77 13.84
C ASN A 125 -9.96 6.37 14.19
N ASN A 126 -9.28 7.01 13.23
CA ASN A 126 -7.92 7.55 13.40
C ASN A 126 -6.91 6.50 13.86
N LYS A 127 -7.13 5.26 13.43
CA LYS A 127 -6.32 4.08 13.72
C LYS A 127 -6.74 2.96 12.79
N ILE A 128 -5.91 1.93 12.68
CA ILE A 128 -6.24 0.79 11.85
C ILE A 128 -7.48 0.07 12.42
N SER A 129 -8.56 0.03 11.64
CA SER A 129 -9.88 -0.51 12.04
C SER A 129 -10.25 -1.83 11.39
N GLY A 130 -9.49 -2.28 10.38
CA GLY A 130 -9.79 -3.47 9.59
C GLY A 130 -8.59 -3.95 8.76
N GLU A 131 -8.79 -5.01 7.98
CA GLU A 131 -7.71 -5.67 7.22
C GLU A 131 -7.10 -4.78 6.12
N LYS A 132 -7.90 -3.89 5.53
CA LYS A 132 -7.50 -2.88 4.54
C LYS A 132 -7.95 -1.50 5.01
N SER A 133 -7.10 -0.85 5.79
CA SER A 133 -7.43 0.36 6.52
C SER A 133 -6.18 1.23 6.65
N GLY A 134 -6.32 2.54 6.48
CA GLY A 134 -5.30 3.48 6.92
C GLY A 134 -5.37 3.64 8.45
N GLY A 135 -4.24 3.98 9.05
CA GLY A 135 -4.12 4.12 10.49
C GLY A 135 -3.93 5.56 10.91
N ILE A 136 -3.01 5.74 11.85
CA ILE A 136 -2.57 7.05 12.30
C ILE A 136 -1.79 7.80 11.21
N TYR A 137 -1.72 9.11 11.38
CA TYR A 137 -0.79 9.97 10.66
C TYR A 137 0.08 10.74 11.64
N ILE A 138 1.40 10.68 11.43
CA ILE A 138 2.40 11.48 12.16
C ILE A 138 2.78 12.66 11.26
N PRO A 139 2.40 13.91 11.57
CA PRO A 139 2.78 15.05 10.75
C PRO A 139 4.29 15.30 10.79
N SER A 140 4.85 15.99 9.79
CA SER A 140 6.31 16.11 9.60
C SER A 140 7.04 16.69 10.81
N ASN A 141 6.47 17.69 11.48
CA ASN A 141 7.03 18.24 12.71
C ASN A 141 7.05 17.22 13.85
N LYS A 142 6.05 16.32 13.93
CA LYS A 142 6.00 15.25 14.93
C LYS A 142 6.89 14.06 14.58
N VAL A 143 7.20 13.84 13.30
CA VAL A 143 8.27 12.90 12.90
C VAL A 143 9.60 13.36 13.51
N VAL A 144 9.93 14.66 13.37
CA VAL A 144 11.15 15.23 13.95
C VAL A 144 11.15 15.13 15.48
N GLU A 145 10.04 15.51 16.12
CA GLU A 145 9.89 15.43 17.58
C GLU A 145 10.06 13.99 18.10
N LEU A 146 9.46 13.01 17.43
CA LEU A 146 9.56 11.59 17.81
C LEU A 146 10.99 11.07 17.70
N LEU A 147 11.70 11.41 16.62
CA LEU A 147 13.12 11.05 16.45
C LEU A 147 14.01 11.72 17.53
N GLN A 148 13.76 12.99 17.83
CA GLN A 148 14.46 13.70 18.90
C GLN A 148 14.22 13.05 20.26
N ASP A 149 12.97 12.72 20.59
CA ASP A 149 12.63 12.08 21.85
C ASP A 149 13.17 10.66 21.96
N TYR A 150 13.24 9.91 20.85
CA TYR A 150 13.96 8.65 20.77
C TYR A 150 15.46 8.83 21.05
N SER A 151 16.09 9.87 20.51
CA SER A 151 17.53 10.11 20.69
C SER A 151 17.94 10.46 22.13
N LYS A 152 17.01 10.96 22.95
CA LYS A 152 17.24 11.32 24.35
C LYS A 152 17.43 10.13 25.29
N LYS A 153 17.25 8.89 24.81
CA LYS A 153 17.43 7.65 25.59
C LYS A 153 16.61 7.61 26.89
N GLY A 154 15.33 7.97 26.79
CA GLY A 154 14.36 7.90 27.88
C GLY A 154 13.17 7.00 27.54
N SER A 155 12.03 7.23 28.21
CA SER A 155 10.84 6.36 28.11
C SER A 155 10.35 6.14 26.67
N VAL A 156 10.45 7.15 25.80
CA VAL A 156 10.08 7.04 24.38
C VAL A 156 10.95 5.99 23.67
N GLN A 157 12.27 6.01 23.89
CA GLN A 157 13.16 5.02 23.33
C GLN A 157 12.90 3.63 23.93
N ASP A 158 12.76 3.54 25.24
CA ASP A 158 12.56 2.27 25.93
C ASP A 158 11.27 1.59 25.47
N ASP A 159 10.16 2.34 25.41
CA ASP A 159 8.87 1.82 24.96
C ASP A 159 8.90 1.44 23.46
N LEU A 160 9.54 2.24 22.60
CA LEU A 160 9.68 1.91 21.17
C LEU A 160 10.55 0.66 20.96
N ASN A 161 11.70 0.58 21.62
CA ASN A 161 12.59 -0.58 21.54
C ASN A 161 11.90 -1.84 22.08
N SER A 162 11.20 -1.72 23.22
CA SER A 162 10.45 -2.83 23.81
C SER A 162 9.30 -3.28 22.91
N PHE A 163 8.58 -2.34 22.28
CA PHE A 163 7.44 -2.67 21.43
C PHE A 163 7.83 -3.26 20.08
N PHE A 164 8.81 -2.68 19.39
CA PHE A 164 9.23 -3.12 18.05
C PHE A 164 10.33 -4.20 18.09
N GLY A 165 11.05 -4.34 19.21
CA GLY A 165 12.14 -5.28 19.36
C GLY A 165 13.22 -5.07 18.28
N GLU A 166 13.65 -6.17 17.67
CA GLU A 166 14.66 -6.14 16.59
C GLU A 166 14.18 -5.41 15.32
N HIS A 167 12.88 -5.19 15.15
CA HIS A 167 12.30 -4.52 13.99
C HIS A 167 12.27 -2.99 14.13
N ILE A 168 12.73 -2.44 15.25
CA ILE A 168 12.72 -0.98 15.50
C ILE A 168 13.46 -0.21 14.41
N THR A 169 14.53 -0.76 13.85
CA THR A 169 15.33 -0.12 12.80
C THR A 169 14.50 0.24 11.58
N ILE A 170 13.60 -0.65 11.14
CA ILE A 170 12.73 -0.39 9.98
C ILE A 170 11.77 0.78 10.26
N PHE A 171 11.23 0.85 11.47
CA PHE A 171 10.35 1.95 11.86
C PHE A 171 11.14 3.27 11.94
N LEU A 172 12.33 3.27 12.52
CA LEU A 172 13.21 4.45 12.57
C LEU A 172 13.64 4.88 11.16
N ASP A 173 13.97 3.95 10.27
CA ASP A 173 14.31 4.25 8.87
C ASP A 173 13.15 4.92 8.15
N SER A 174 11.91 4.51 8.44
CA SER A 174 10.71 5.16 7.88
C SER A 174 10.56 6.61 8.36
N LEU A 175 10.85 6.87 9.64
CA LEU A 175 10.84 8.22 10.22
C LEU A 175 11.99 9.07 9.66
N GLU A 176 13.19 8.51 9.54
CA GLU A 176 14.35 9.21 8.99
C GLU A 176 14.17 9.54 7.51
N TYR A 177 13.60 8.63 6.73
CA TYR A 177 13.21 8.91 5.35
C TYR A 177 12.20 10.06 5.29
N ALA A 178 11.16 10.02 6.13
CA ALA A 178 10.17 11.10 6.19
C ALA A 178 10.82 12.44 6.59
N ARG A 179 11.69 12.44 7.61
CA ARG A 179 12.43 13.63 8.05
C ARG A 179 13.30 14.22 6.94
N HIS A 180 14.11 13.40 6.27
CA HIS A 180 14.99 13.86 5.19
C HIS A 180 14.23 14.50 4.02
N ASN A 181 12.99 14.05 3.79
CA ASN A 181 12.16 14.56 2.71
C ASN A 181 11.11 15.60 3.18
N ASN A 182 11.15 16.02 4.45
CA ASN A 182 10.17 16.92 5.06
C ASN A 182 8.70 16.45 4.90
N LEU A 183 8.48 15.15 5.13
CA LEU A 183 7.19 14.47 5.01
C LEU A 183 6.66 14.08 6.39
N GLY A 184 5.34 13.85 6.48
CA GLY A 184 4.77 13.07 7.56
C GLY A 184 4.87 11.56 7.29
N LEU A 185 4.26 10.76 8.15
CA LEU A 185 4.24 9.30 8.04
C LEU A 185 2.81 8.78 8.23
N LEU A 186 2.28 8.16 7.19
CA LEU A 186 0.97 7.51 7.19
C LEU A 186 1.12 6.01 7.48
N GLU A 187 0.43 5.53 8.49
CA GLU A 187 0.27 4.11 8.77
C GLU A 187 -0.84 3.49 7.89
N ALA A 188 -0.68 2.24 7.42
CA ALA A 188 -1.73 1.48 6.75
C ALA A 188 -1.61 -0.03 6.96
N ALA A 189 -2.73 -0.75 6.92
CA ALA A 189 -2.77 -2.21 6.88
C ALA A 189 -3.24 -2.73 5.51
N GLY A 190 -2.77 -3.91 5.14
CA GLY A 190 -3.28 -4.65 3.98
C GLY A 190 -2.71 -4.22 2.62
N ILE A 191 -1.72 -3.32 2.59
CA ILE A 191 -1.04 -2.90 1.36
C ILE A 191 -0.25 -4.07 0.76
N ILE A 192 0.61 -4.69 1.57
CA ILE A 192 1.27 -5.96 1.22
C ILE A 192 0.39 -7.09 1.75
N ASN A 193 -0.65 -7.44 0.99
CA ASN A 193 -1.47 -8.61 1.25
C ASN A 193 -1.16 -9.70 0.20
N LYS A 194 -1.04 -10.96 0.63
CA LYS A 194 -0.92 -12.12 -0.25
C LYS A 194 -1.99 -12.14 -1.34
N ASP A 195 -3.21 -11.71 -1.05
CA ASP A 195 -4.29 -11.69 -2.05
C ASP A 195 -4.12 -10.55 -3.07
N PHE A 196 -3.48 -9.43 -2.69
CA PHE A 196 -3.16 -8.33 -3.60
C PHE A 196 -2.04 -8.73 -4.59
N LEU A 197 -1.04 -9.48 -4.10
CA LEU A 197 0.00 -10.09 -4.95
C LEU A 197 -0.57 -11.08 -5.97
N LEU A 198 -1.77 -11.64 -5.72
CA LEU A 198 -2.37 -12.71 -6.53
C LEU A 198 -3.49 -12.25 -7.47
N SER A 199 -4.05 -11.04 -7.30
CA SER A 199 -5.31 -10.66 -7.98
C SER A 199 -5.27 -9.40 -8.85
N SER A 200 -4.23 -8.57 -8.80
CA SER A 200 -4.12 -7.39 -9.67
C SER A 200 -2.75 -7.32 -10.33
N SER A 201 -2.64 -7.92 -11.52
CA SER A 201 -1.40 -7.96 -12.31
C SER A 201 -0.78 -6.60 -12.62
N ASP A 202 -1.52 -5.50 -12.48
CA ASP A 202 -1.12 -4.18 -13.00
C ASP A 202 -0.83 -3.13 -11.90
N VAL A 203 -1.08 -3.46 -10.62
CA VAL A 203 -0.86 -2.53 -9.49
C VAL A 203 0.07 -3.16 -8.43
N SER A 204 0.12 -4.49 -8.35
CA SER A 204 0.94 -5.20 -7.35
C SER A 204 2.41 -4.89 -7.50
N ASP A 205 2.93 -4.93 -8.72
CA ASP A 205 4.38 -5.02 -8.95
C ASP A 205 5.09 -3.71 -8.58
N ILE A 206 4.54 -2.57 -9.00
CA ILE A 206 5.08 -1.24 -8.68
C ILE A 206 5.03 -0.96 -7.18
N ILE A 207 3.94 -1.34 -6.52
CA ILE A 207 3.79 -1.16 -5.07
C ILE A 207 4.80 -2.05 -4.34
N ILE A 208 5.00 -3.30 -4.77
CA ILE A 208 6.02 -4.18 -4.18
C ILE A 208 7.44 -3.61 -4.40
N GLU A 209 7.74 -3.13 -5.60
CA GLU A 209 9.05 -2.57 -5.96
C GLU A 209 9.41 -1.32 -5.13
N ASN A 210 8.41 -0.52 -4.79
CA ASN A 210 8.58 0.65 -3.92
C ASN A 210 8.60 0.29 -2.42
N CYS A 211 8.34 -0.96 -2.04
CA CYS A 211 8.55 -1.38 -0.65
C CYS A 211 10.04 -1.47 -0.36
N ASP A 212 10.48 -0.94 0.79
CA ASP A 212 11.86 -1.05 1.21
C ASP A 212 12.32 -2.51 1.29
N THR A 213 13.51 -2.78 0.73
CA THR A 213 14.05 -4.13 0.59
C THR A 213 14.33 -4.80 1.93
N GLN A 214 14.71 -4.05 2.97
CA GLN A 214 14.91 -4.63 4.31
C GLN A 214 13.56 -5.09 4.86
N SER A 215 12.51 -4.30 4.68
CA SER A 215 11.14 -4.67 5.07
C SER A 215 10.68 -5.98 4.42
N LEU A 216 11.00 -6.19 3.14
CA LEU A 216 10.68 -7.43 2.42
C LEU A 216 11.48 -8.63 2.93
N GLN A 217 12.78 -8.45 3.22
CA GLN A 217 13.65 -9.51 3.74
C GLN A 217 13.21 -9.99 5.13
N PHE A 218 12.88 -9.08 6.05
CA PHE A 218 12.32 -9.44 7.36
C PHE A 218 10.96 -10.13 7.23
N GLY A 219 10.14 -9.73 6.25
CA GLY A 219 8.92 -10.44 5.90
C GLY A 219 9.17 -11.86 5.36
N SER A 220 10.22 -12.06 4.56
CA SER A 220 10.54 -13.30 3.86
C SER A 220 11.35 -14.31 4.68
N GLN A 221 12.07 -13.90 5.72
CA GLN A 221 12.74 -14.83 6.64
C GLN A 221 11.76 -15.76 7.37
N THR A 222 10.46 -15.44 7.38
CA THR A 222 9.39 -16.35 7.82
C THR A 222 8.79 -17.26 6.72
N ASN A 223 9.26 -17.17 5.46
CA ASN A 223 8.72 -17.87 4.29
C ASN A 223 9.69 -18.84 3.59
N LEU A 224 10.99 -18.84 3.90
CA LEU A 224 11.96 -19.76 3.28
C LEU A 224 11.59 -21.24 3.51
N SER A 225 11.02 -21.58 4.68
CA SER A 225 10.60 -22.95 5.01
C SER A 225 9.37 -23.46 4.24
N ARG A 226 8.70 -22.60 3.46
CA ARG A 226 7.47 -22.97 2.71
C ARG A 226 7.70 -23.11 1.21
N GLN A 227 8.65 -22.37 0.63
CA GLN A 227 9.01 -22.56 -0.79
C GLN A 227 9.79 -23.86 -1.02
N GLU A 228 10.59 -24.30 -0.05
CA GLU A 228 11.26 -25.61 -0.10
C GLU A 228 10.25 -26.76 -0.02
N LYS A 229 9.21 -26.63 0.83
CA LYS A 229 8.11 -27.61 0.94
C LYS A 229 7.26 -27.73 -0.33
N VAL A 230 7.04 -26.62 -1.05
CA VAL A 230 6.28 -26.66 -2.32
C VAL A 230 7.11 -27.31 -3.44
N ARG A 231 8.45 -27.17 -3.42
CA ARG A 231 9.33 -27.88 -4.36
C ARG A 231 9.40 -29.38 -4.10
N GLU A 232 9.46 -29.83 -2.84
CA GLU A 232 9.40 -31.27 -2.51
C GLU A 232 8.06 -31.88 -2.94
N ILE A 233 6.94 -31.19 -2.67
CA ILE A 233 5.60 -31.71 -3.03
C ILE A 233 5.39 -31.79 -4.56
N MET A 234 6.02 -30.91 -5.36
CA MET A 234 5.90 -30.96 -6.84
C MET A 234 6.74 -32.07 -7.49
N LEU A 235 7.75 -32.62 -6.81
CA LEU A 235 8.59 -33.69 -7.36
C LEU A 235 8.02 -35.10 -7.11
N ASP A 236 7.07 -35.23 -6.18
CA ASP A 236 6.46 -36.52 -5.79
C ASP A 236 5.07 -36.79 -6.41
N ILE A 237 4.58 -35.94 -7.31
CA ILE A 237 3.30 -36.20 -8.01
C ILE A 237 3.55 -37.19 -9.16
N PRO A 238 2.94 -38.40 -9.16
CA PRO A 238 3.08 -39.33 -10.26
C PRO A 238 2.43 -38.74 -11.52
N ILE A 239 3.19 -38.63 -12.60
CA ILE A 239 2.68 -38.16 -13.89
C ILE A 239 1.67 -39.20 -14.40
N ALA A 240 0.37 -38.86 -14.36
CA ALA A 240 -0.68 -39.64 -15.00
C ALA A 240 -0.51 -39.56 -16.53
N LYS A 241 -0.42 -40.72 -17.18
CA LYS A 241 -0.37 -40.83 -18.65
C LYS A 241 -1.69 -40.35 -19.26
N ILE A 242 -1.60 -39.35 -20.14
CA ILE A 242 -2.72 -38.85 -20.95
C ILE A 242 -2.98 -39.87 -22.09
N PRO A 243 -4.25 -40.23 -22.40
CA PRO A 243 -4.53 -41.13 -23.52
C PRO A 243 -4.38 -40.40 -24.86
N GLU A 244 -3.64 -41.00 -25.78
CA GLU A 244 -3.50 -40.53 -27.17
C GLU A 244 -4.85 -40.57 -27.89
N THR A 245 -5.28 -39.43 -28.44
CA THR A 245 -6.41 -39.34 -29.36
C THR A 245 -5.88 -39.19 -30.78
N GLU A 246 -6.14 -40.19 -31.62
CA GLU A 246 -5.76 -40.21 -33.04
C GLU A 246 -6.47 -39.09 -33.83
N SER A 247 -5.70 -38.12 -34.31
CA SER A 247 -6.17 -37.14 -35.30
C SER A 247 -6.03 -37.69 -36.72
N LYS A 248 -7.16 -38.05 -37.37
CA LYS A 248 -7.19 -38.35 -38.82
C LYS A 248 -7.25 -37.06 -39.65
N VAL A 249 -6.14 -36.73 -40.29
CA VAL A 249 -6.02 -35.65 -41.29
C VAL A 249 -6.61 -36.11 -42.63
N LYS A 250 -7.59 -35.38 -43.18
CA LYS A 250 -7.98 -35.42 -44.60
C LYS A 250 -7.56 -34.13 -45.29
N LYS A 251 -6.53 -34.19 -46.15
CA LYS A 251 -6.16 -33.14 -47.11
C LYS A 251 -6.95 -33.30 -48.40
N LYS A 252 -7.67 -32.26 -48.86
CA LYS A 252 -7.90 -31.99 -50.30
C LYS A 252 -8.02 -30.47 -50.57
N SER A 253 -6.91 -29.92 -51.06
CA SER A 253 -6.74 -28.92 -52.15
C SER A 253 -7.91 -27.99 -52.51
N LEU A 254 -7.73 -26.67 -52.34
CA LEU A 254 -8.50 -25.61 -53.00
C LEU A 254 -7.72 -24.28 -53.05
N TRP A 255 -6.71 -24.20 -53.93
CA TRP A 255 -6.16 -22.92 -54.44
C TRP A 255 -5.64 -23.11 -55.87
N LYS A 256 -6.47 -22.76 -56.86
CA LYS A 256 -6.08 -22.28 -58.21
C LYS A 256 -7.36 -22.03 -59.04
N LYS A 257 -7.83 -20.78 -59.06
CA LYS A 257 -8.58 -20.14 -60.17
C LYS A 257 -8.83 -18.66 -59.87
N ILE A 258 -7.73 -17.90 -59.83
CA ILE A 258 -7.70 -16.48 -60.18
C ILE A 258 -6.36 -16.33 -60.93
N PHE A 259 -6.39 -15.76 -62.13
CA PHE A 259 -5.37 -15.78 -63.21
C PHE A 259 -5.45 -16.98 -64.16
N GLY A 260 -6.28 -16.80 -65.19
CA GLY A 260 -6.57 -17.71 -66.30
C GLY A 260 -7.92 -17.34 -66.89
#